data_AF-A0A7K0TAJ9-F1
#
_entry.id   AF-A0A7K0TAJ9-F1
#
_cell.length_a   1.000
_cell.length_b   1.000
_cell.length_c   1.000
_cell.angle_alpha   90.00
_cell.angle_beta   90.00
_cell.angle_gamma   90.00
#
_symmetry.space_group_name_H-M   'P 1'
#
loop_
_entity.id
_entity.type
_entity.pdbx_description
1 polymer ?
#
loop_
_entity_poly.entity_id
_entity_poly.type
_entity_poly.pdbx_seq_one_letter_code
_entity_poly.pdbx_strand_id
1 'polypeptide(L)'
;MIITLELVPGSLISESELMSTLGFGRTPIREALRSLANEKLVEVYPRRGMFVSRVDVHNLSALSETRAVLEIKAAELAAERSTSADHVITKALIAEIKNLKGNVDMATLIGLDQRIHHHIYQCTHNDFLASALDNYYAHALRIWFLALNRVAGLTEAIIEHRALLEAIASSDSKAAGKAMRDHIEGFEASIRKSL
;
A
#
# COMPACT_ATOMS: atom_id res chain seq x y z
N MET A 1 11.77 -5.45 0.29
CA MET A 1 12.37 -6.26 -0.78
C MET A 1 11.42 -6.56 -1.95
N ILE A 2 10.29 -7.28 -1.79
CA ILE A 2 9.38 -7.58 -2.93
C ILE A 2 8.62 -6.36 -3.43
N ILE A 3 7.97 -5.62 -2.52
CA ILE A 3 7.16 -4.44 -2.88
C ILE A 3 8.02 -3.37 -3.56
N THR A 4 9.19 -3.11 -2.98
CA THR A 4 10.18 -2.14 -3.44
C THR A 4 10.99 -2.60 -4.66
N LEU A 5 10.70 -3.78 -5.21
CA LEU A 5 11.36 -4.39 -6.37
C LEU A 5 12.86 -4.68 -6.23
N GLU A 6 13.39 -4.67 -5.01
CA GLU A 6 14.75 -5.14 -4.71
C GLU A 6 14.89 -6.63 -5.05
N LEU A 7 13.85 -7.42 -4.76
CA LEU A 7 13.68 -8.74 -5.37
C LEU A 7 12.92 -8.56 -6.69
N VAL A 8 13.64 -8.75 -7.80
CA VAL A 8 13.15 -8.50 -9.15
C VAL A 8 11.93 -9.38 -9.47
N PRO A 9 10.82 -8.83 -9.99
CA PRO A 9 9.68 -9.62 -10.44
C PRO A 9 10.07 -10.75 -11.41
N GLY A 10 9.61 -11.97 -11.15
CA GLY A 10 9.93 -13.16 -11.93
C GLY A 10 11.29 -13.80 -11.62
N SER A 11 12.08 -13.25 -10.70
CA SER A 11 13.35 -13.86 -10.28
C SER A 11 13.14 -15.07 -9.36
N LEU A 12 14.11 -15.99 -9.37
CA LEU A 12 14.16 -17.11 -8.43
C LEU A 12 14.52 -16.59 -7.02
N ILE A 13 13.81 -17.06 -6.01
CA ILE A 13 14.06 -16.72 -4.61
C ILE A 13 15.03 -17.74 -4.01
N SER A 14 16.17 -17.24 -3.51
CA SER A 14 17.17 -18.02 -2.80
C SER A 14 16.91 -17.99 -1.29
N GLU A 15 16.40 -19.09 -0.71
CA GLU A 15 16.18 -19.19 0.74
C GLU A 15 17.48 -18.95 1.52
N SER A 16 18.61 -19.48 1.05
CA SER A 16 19.92 -19.31 1.70
C SER A 16 20.42 -17.87 1.70
N GLU A 17 20.16 -17.13 0.62
CA GLU A 17 20.52 -15.72 0.54
C GLU A 17 19.65 -14.89 1.48
N LEU A 18 18.33 -15.14 1.51
CA LEU A 18 17.43 -14.48 2.46
C LEU A 18 17.82 -14.75 3.92
N MET A 19 18.19 -16.00 4.25
CA MET A 19 18.69 -16.35 5.58
C MET A 19 19.94 -15.55 5.94
N SER A 20 20.90 -15.45 5.01
CA SER A 20 22.15 -14.70 5.22
C SER A 20 21.90 -13.19 5.38
N THR A 21 21.05 -12.61 4.54
CA THR A 21 20.79 -11.16 4.52
C THR A 21 19.92 -10.73 5.71
N LEU A 22 18.92 -11.52 6.07
CA LEU A 22 17.96 -11.15 7.12
C LEU A 22 18.33 -11.70 8.51
N GLY A 23 19.32 -12.60 8.60
CA GLY A 23 19.76 -13.19 9.87
C GLY A 23 18.77 -14.19 10.49
N PHE A 24 17.76 -14.63 9.75
CA PHE A 24 16.77 -15.60 10.20
C PHE A 24 17.10 -17.03 9.77
N GLY A 25 16.67 -18.00 10.58
CA GLY A 25 16.79 -19.42 10.28
C GLY A 25 15.87 -19.89 9.14
N ARG A 26 16.02 -21.15 8.73
CA ARG A 26 15.25 -21.73 7.61
C ARG A 26 13.73 -21.72 7.84
N THR A 27 13.28 -22.10 9.03
CA THR A 27 11.84 -22.20 9.35
C THR A 27 11.10 -20.87 9.16
N PRO A 28 11.48 -19.76 9.82
CA PRO A 28 10.79 -18.48 9.65
C PRO A 28 10.85 -17.94 8.22
N ILE A 29 11.95 -18.16 7.48
CA ILE A 29 12.03 -17.79 6.06
C ILE A 29 10.99 -18.55 5.22
N ARG A 30 10.85 -19.86 5.43
CA ARG A 30 9.86 -20.66 4.68
C ARG A 30 8.42 -20.35 5.04
N GLU A 31 8.14 -20.03 6.31
CA GLU A 31 6.82 -19.58 6.73
C GLU A 31 6.46 -18.22 6.10
N ALA A 32 7.40 -17.27 6.10
CA ALA A 32 7.21 -15.97 5.45
C ALA A 32 6.96 -16.14 3.93
N LEU A 33 7.77 -16.95 3.24
CA LEU A 33 7.57 -17.21 1.81
C LEU A 33 6.23 -17.90 1.51
N ARG A 34 5.75 -18.76 2.42
CA ARG A 34 4.43 -19.38 2.30
C ARG A 34 3.29 -18.37 2.50
N SER A 35 3.42 -17.44 3.45
CA SER A 35 2.44 -16.34 3.60
C SER A 35 2.40 -15.49 2.34
N LEU A 36 3.57 -15.07 1.85
CA LEU A 36 3.70 -14.28 0.64
C LEU A 36 3.16 -15.01 -0.61
N ALA A 37 3.20 -16.34 -0.62
CA ALA A 37 2.56 -17.12 -1.68
C ALA A 37 1.03 -17.08 -1.60
N ASN A 38 0.45 -17.12 -0.41
CA ASN A 38 -1.01 -16.95 -0.21
C ASN A 38 -1.46 -15.53 -0.61
N GLU A 39 -0.60 -14.54 -0.39
CA GLU A 39 -0.79 -13.14 -0.79
C GLU A 39 -0.53 -12.92 -2.29
N LYS A 40 -0.14 -13.96 -3.05
CA LYS A 40 0.23 -13.91 -4.48
C LYS A 40 1.44 -13.01 -4.78
N LEU A 41 2.27 -12.72 -3.78
CA LEU A 41 3.53 -12.01 -3.94
C LEU A 41 4.66 -12.96 -4.35
N VAL A 42 4.54 -14.25 -4.02
CA VAL A 42 5.45 -15.34 -4.41
C VAL A 42 4.70 -16.41 -5.19
N GLU A 43 5.32 -16.93 -6.25
CA GLU A 43 4.82 -18.06 -7.04
C GLU A 43 5.64 -19.32 -6.71
N VAL A 44 4.95 -20.42 -6.39
CA VAL A 44 5.60 -21.70 -6.06
C VAL A 44 5.45 -22.65 -7.24
N TYR A 45 6.58 -23.04 -7.84
CA TYR A 45 6.60 -24.02 -8.93
C TYR A 45 7.22 -25.34 -8.45
N PRO A 46 6.44 -26.46 -8.44
CA PRO A 46 6.94 -27.75 -8.01
C PRO A 46 8.23 -28.14 -8.74
N ARG A 47 9.27 -28.51 -7.97
CA ARG A 47 10.61 -28.89 -8.47
C ARG A 47 11.41 -27.78 -9.20
N ARG A 48 10.86 -26.57 -9.37
CA ARG A 48 11.56 -25.44 -9.99
C ARG A 48 11.92 -24.33 -8.99
N GLY A 49 11.27 -24.31 -7.82
CA GLY A 49 11.55 -23.37 -6.75
C GLY A 49 10.43 -22.34 -6.56
N MET A 50 10.76 -21.27 -5.81
CA MET A 50 9.86 -20.15 -5.55
C MET A 50 10.35 -18.92 -6.30
N PHE A 51 9.43 -18.16 -6.88
CA PHE A 51 9.75 -17.00 -7.69
C PHE A 51 9.00 -15.78 -7.15
N VAL A 52 9.60 -14.60 -7.29
CA VAL A 52 8.85 -13.36 -7.09
C VAL A 52 7.76 -13.32 -8.16
N SER A 53 6.51 -13.12 -7.77
CA SER A 53 5.41 -13.00 -8.73
C SER A 53 5.71 -11.90 -9.77
N ARG A 54 5.20 -12.04 -10.99
CA ARG A 54 5.31 -10.95 -11.97
C ARG A 54 4.37 -9.80 -11.61
N VAL A 55 4.70 -8.59 -12.03
CA VAL A 55 3.80 -7.44 -11.93
C VAL A 55 3.21 -7.22 -13.32
N ASP A 56 1.89 -7.29 -13.42
CA ASP A 56 1.18 -7.03 -14.66
C ASP A 56 0.44 -5.70 -14.55
N VAL A 57 0.96 -4.68 -15.23
CA VAL A 57 0.37 -3.34 -15.31
C VAL A 57 -0.99 -3.34 -15.99
N HIS A 58 -1.31 -4.32 -16.84
CA HIS A 58 -2.65 -4.42 -17.44
C HIS A 58 -3.71 -4.78 -16.41
N ASN A 59 -3.33 -5.42 -15.30
CA ASN A 59 -4.24 -5.70 -14.19
C ASN A 59 -4.50 -4.49 -13.29
N LEU A 60 -3.85 -3.33 -13.52
CA LEU A 60 -4.09 -2.12 -12.74
C LEU A 60 -5.58 -1.75 -12.70
N SER A 61 -6.27 -1.85 -13.83
CA SER A 61 -7.72 -1.56 -13.90
C SER A 61 -8.54 -2.45 -12.97
N ALA A 62 -8.29 -3.76 -13.01
CA ALA A 62 -9.02 -4.74 -12.20
C ALA A 62 -8.70 -4.58 -10.71
N LEU A 63 -7.44 -4.25 -10.39
CA LEU A 63 -7.02 -3.97 -9.03
C LEU A 63 -7.66 -2.67 -8.51
N SER A 64 -7.63 -1.60 -9.29
CA SER A 64 -8.25 -0.31 -8.96
C SER A 64 -9.76 -0.45 -8.77
N GLU A 65 -10.46 -1.24 -9.59
CA GLU A 65 -11.90 -1.51 -9.42
C GLU A 65 -12.20 -2.10 -8.03
N THR A 66 -11.42 -3.11 -7.62
CA THR A 66 -11.57 -3.73 -6.29
C THR A 66 -11.24 -2.74 -5.17
N ARG A 67 -10.13 -2.01 -5.31
CA ARG A 67 -9.68 -1.02 -4.33
C ARG A 67 -10.71 0.11 -4.17
N ALA A 68 -11.27 0.62 -5.26
CA ALA A 68 -12.27 1.68 -5.23
C ALA A 68 -13.50 1.27 -4.39
N VAL A 69 -13.97 0.03 -4.50
CA VAL A 69 -15.09 -0.44 -3.68
C VAL A 69 -14.70 -0.56 -2.21
N LEU A 70 -13.57 -1.23 -1.93
CA LEU A 70 -13.20 -1.60 -0.56
C LEU A 70 -12.59 -0.44 0.23
N GLU A 71 -11.72 0.36 -0.37
CA GLU A 71 -11.03 1.46 0.31
C GLU A 71 -11.94 2.64 0.56
N ILE A 72 -12.87 2.96 -0.35
CA ILE A 72 -13.90 3.97 -0.09
C ILE A 72 -14.72 3.54 1.13
N LYS A 73 -15.14 2.27 1.17
CA LYS A 73 -15.88 1.77 2.32
C LYS A 73 -15.04 1.77 3.60
N ALA A 74 -13.75 1.46 3.50
CA ALA A 74 -12.83 1.53 4.63
C ALA A 74 -12.70 2.96 5.15
N ALA A 75 -12.58 3.97 4.28
CA ALA A 75 -12.52 5.37 4.68
C ALA A 75 -13.78 5.84 5.41
N GLU A 76 -14.96 5.48 4.89
CA GLU A 76 -16.25 5.73 5.55
C GLU A 76 -16.29 5.09 6.95
N LEU A 77 -15.96 3.80 7.03
CA LEU A 77 -15.96 3.05 8.29
C LEU A 77 -14.92 3.58 9.28
N ALA A 78 -13.75 3.99 8.80
CA ALA A 78 -12.71 4.59 9.62
C ALA A 78 -13.23 5.87 10.28
N ALA A 79 -13.87 6.77 9.53
CA ALA A 79 -14.45 7.98 10.08
C ALA A 79 -15.55 7.70 11.13
N GLU A 80 -16.34 6.64 10.94
CA GLU A 80 -17.40 6.23 11.87
C GLU A 80 -16.88 5.54 13.14
N ARG A 81 -15.73 4.85 13.06
CA ARG A 81 -15.29 3.90 14.10
C ARG A 81 -13.99 4.28 14.79
N SER A 82 -13.23 5.25 14.27
CA SER A 82 -11.97 5.68 14.86
C SER A 82 -12.11 5.97 16.36
N THR A 83 -11.21 5.41 17.14
CA THR A 83 -11.11 5.64 18.58
C THR A 83 -10.28 6.89 18.89
N SER A 84 -10.29 7.31 20.15
CA SER A 84 -9.40 8.35 20.65
C SER A 84 -7.91 8.06 20.39
N ALA A 85 -7.51 6.79 20.42
CA ALA A 85 -6.13 6.39 20.12
C ALA A 85 -5.83 6.57 18.62
N ASP A 86 -6.76 6.17 17.76
CA ASP A 86 -6.62 6.36 16.31
C ASP A 86 -6.53 7.84 15.95
N HIS A 87 -7.33 8.70 16.58
CA HIS A 87 -7.26 10.14 16.37
C HIS A 87 -5.91 10.76 16.73
N VAL A 88 -5.17 10.21 17.70
CA VAL A 88 -3.80 10.65 18.00
C VAL A 88 -2.87 10.37 16.83
N ILE A 89 -2.96 9.16 16.27
CA ILE A 89 -2.16 8.75 15.10
C ILE A 89 -2.57 9.56 13.86
N THR A 90 -3.87 9.73 13.61
CA THR A 90 -4.39 10.57 12.51
C THR A 90 -3.83 11.99 12.56
N LYS A 91 -3.83 12.62 13.76
CA LYS A 91 -3.27 13.96 13.94
C LYS A 91 -1.76 14.02 13.69
N ALA A 92 -1.01 13.00 14.11
CA ALA A 92 0.42 12.90 13.85
C ALA A 92 0.69 12.79 12.34
N LEU A 93 -0.03 11.93 11.62
CA LEU A 93 0.10 11.79 10.16
C LEU A 93 -0.25 13.10 9.43
N ILE A 94 -1.31 13.80 9.83
CA ILE A 94 -1.64 15.13 9.28
C ILE A 94 -0.49 16.13 9.49
N ALA A 95 0.13 16.12 10.69
CA ALA A 95 1.25 17.01 10.99
C ALA A 95 2.49 16.66 10.14
N GLU A 96 2.77 15.38 9.92
CA GLU A 96 3.84 14.93 9.02
C GLU A 96 3.60 15.41 7.59
N ILE A 97 2.39 15.25 7.04
CA ILE A 97 2.04 15.78 5.71
C ILE A 97 2.26 17.29 5.64
N LYS A 98 1.83 18.05 6.66
CA LYS A 98 2.02 19.51 6.72
C LYS A 98 3.49 19.94 6.75
N ASN A 99 4.38 19.06 7.19
CA ASN A 99 5.81 19.33 7.29
C ASN A 99 6.59 18.91 6.03
N LEU A 100 5.94 18.28 5.04
CA LEU A 100 6.55 18.02 3.73
C LEU A 100 6.89 19.37 3.07
N LYS A 101 8.18 19.64 2.90
CA LYS A 101 8.72 20.87 2.31
C LYS A 101 9.89 20.53 1.40
N GLY A 102 10.00 21.27 0.29
CA GLY A 102 11.10 21.10 -0.66
C GLY A 102 11.04 19.75 -1.40
N ASN A 103 12.21 19.30 -1.88
CA ASN A 103 12.34 18.02 -2.55
C ASN A 103 12.50 16.90 -1.51
N VAL A 104 11.38 16.32 -1.08
CA VAL A 104 11.35 15.13 -0.23
C VAL A 104 11.71 13.91 -1.09
N ASP A 105 12.55 13.02 -0.56
CA ASP A 105 12.93 11.82 -1.28
C ASP A 105 11.75 10.84 -1.43
N MET A 106 11.79 10.05 -2.50
CA MET A 106 10.71 9.13 -2.85
C MET A 106 10.48 8.06 -1.78
N ALA A 107 11.53 7.56 -1.11
CA ALA A 107 11.36 6.52 -0.11
C ALA A 107 10.59 7.03 1.11
N THR A 108 10.84 8.27 1.52
CA THR A 108 10.07 8.95 2.58
C THR A 108 8.60 9.13 2.17
N LEU A 109 8.33 9.56 0.93
CA LEU A 109 6.96 9.75 0.44
C LEU A 109 6.18 8.43 0.37
N ILE A 110 6.79 7.35 -0.16
CA ILE A 110 6.19 6.01 -0.17
C ILE A 110 5.95 5.50 1.25
N GLY A 111 6.91 5.68 2.16
CA GLY A 111 6.78 5.24 3.54
C GLY A 111 5.62 5.95 4.25
N LEU A 112 5.41 7.24 3.97
CA LEU A 112 4.27 7.98 4.50
C LEU A 112 2.95 7.51 3.89
N ASP A 113 2.88 7.29 2.57
CA ASP A 113 1.72 6.71 1.88
C ASP A 113 1.28 5.39 2.55
N GLN A 114 2.23 4.47 2.74
CA GLN A 114 2.00 3.16 3.34
C GLN A 114 1.42 3.28 4.75
N ARG A 115 2.01 4.14 5.57
CA ARG A 115 1.56 4.36 6.95
C ARG A 115 0.15 4.95 6.99
N ILE A 116 -0.19 5.83 6.06
CA ILE A 116 -1.52 6.44 5.97
C ILE A 116 -2.57 5.38 5.60
N HIS A 117 -2.35 4.63 4.51
CA HIS A 117 -3.29 3.58 4.07
C HIS A 117 -3.49 2.53 5.16
N HIS A 118 -2.40 2.00 5.71
CA HIS A 118 -2.47 1.02 6.79
C HIS A 118 -3.25 1.56 7.99
N HIS A 119 -2.98 2.79 8.44
CA HIS A 119 -3.69 3.41 9.56
C HIS A 119 -5.20 3.52 9.30
N ILE A 120 -5.61 3.96 8.11
CA ILE A 120 -7.02 4.05 7.73
C ILE A 120 -7.68 2.67 7.77
N TYR A 121 -6.98 1.64 7.30
CA TYR A 121 -7.50 0.27 7.34
C TYR A 121 -7.68 -0.23 8.78
N GLN A 122 -6.75 0.07 9.68
CA GLN A 122 -6.87 -0.27 11.11
C GLN A 122 -8.02 0.47 11.80
N CYS A 123 -8.26 1.74 11.43
CA CYS A 123 -9.38 2.53 11.96
C CYS A 123 -10.76 1.92 11.66
N THR A 124 -10.87 1.00 10.70
CA THR A 124 -12.13 0.29 10.43
C THR A 124 -12.51 -0.69 11.55
N HIS A 125 -11.54 -1.07 12.39
CA HIS A 125 -11.63 -2.15 13.38
C HIS A 125 -12.26 -3.42 12.79
N ASN A 126 -11.86 -3.75 11.55
CA ASN A 126 -12.30 -4.92 10.82
C ASN A 126 -11.06 -5.61 10.22
N ASP A 127 -10.52 -6.58 10.95
CA ASP A 127 -9.30 -7.30 10.58
C ASP A 127 -9.38 -7.98 9.21
N PHE A 128 -10.57 -8.45 8.81
CA PHE A 128 -10.78 -9.05 7.49
C PHE A 128 -10.65 -8.01 6.38
N LEU A 129 -11.25 -6.82 6.56
CA LEU A 129 -11.16 -5.73 5.60
C LEU A 129 -9.73 -5.18 5.55
N ALA A 130 -9.10 -4.97 6.70
CA ALA A 130 -7.75 -4.45 6.79
C ALA A 130 -6.73 -5.39 6.14
N SER A 131 -6.79 -6.69 6.45
CA SER A 131 -5.90 -7.69 5.84
C SER A 131 -6.09 -7.80 4.32
N ALA A 132 -7.34 -7.74 3.83
CA ALA A 132 -7.59 -7.74 2.40
C ALA A 132 -7.01 -6.50 1.71
N LEU A 133 -7.22 -5.32 2.30
CA LEU A 133 -6.74 -4.05 1.76
C LEU A 133 -5.21 -3.92 1.81
N ASP A 134 -4.55 -4.33 2.89
CA ASP A 134 -3.09 -4.37 2.98
C ASP A 134 -2.48 -5.21 1.83
N ASN A 135 -3.10 -6.35 1.51
CA ASN A 135 -2.66 -7.18 0.38
C ASN A 135 -2.88 -6.50 -0.97
N TYR A 136 -4.08 -5.98 -1.25
CA TYR A 136 -4.36 -5.30 -2.53
C TYR A 136 -3.49 -4.06 -2.73
N TYR A 137 -3.25 -3.31 -1.65
CA TYR A 137 -2.38 -2.17 -1.65
C TYR A 137 -0.91 -2.56 -1.91
N ALA A 138 -0.42 -3.68 -1.36
CA ALA A 138 0.92 -4.20 -1.68
C ALA A 138 1.09 -4.49 -3.18
N HIS A 139 0.08 -5.03 -3.86
CA HIS A 139 0.10 -5.21 -5.31
C HIS A 139 0.09 -3.88 -6.08
N ALA A 140 -0.70 -2.91 -5.62
CA ALA A 140 -0.76 -1.58 -6.24
C ALA A 140 0.59 -0.85 -6.12
N LEU A 141 1.23 -0.92 -4.96
CA LEU A 141 2.55 -0.35 -4.72
C LEU A 141 3.61 -0.95 -5.65
N ARG A 142 3.55 -2.24 -5.96
CA ARG A 142 4.51 -2.86 -6.89
C ARG A 142 4.39 -2.33 -8.32
N ILE A 143 3.15 -2.12 -8.79
CA ILE A 143 2.89 -1.44 -10.06
C ILE A 143 3.48 -0.04 -10.02
N TRP A 144 3.29 0.64 -8.90
CA TRP A 144 3.81 1.97 -8.73
C TRP A 144 5.34 2.00 -8.75
N PHE A 145 6.04 1.10 -8.04
CA PHE A 145 7.49 1.03 -8.09
C PHE A 145 8.05 0.81 -9.50
N LEU A 146 7.30 0.19 -10.42
CA LEU A 146 7.67 0.11 -11.83
C LEU A 146 7.51 1.44 -12.58
N ALA A 147 6.48 2.22 -12.24
CA ALA A 147 6.17 3.49 -12.88
C ALA A 147 6.83 4.70 -12.20
N LEU A 148 7.34 4.56 -10.98
CA LEU A 148 7.72 5.64 -10.06
C LEU A 148 8.65 6.69 -10.68
N ASN A 149 9.67 6.26 -11.44
CA ASN A 149 10.62 7.16 -12.10
C ASN A 149 10.00 8.01 -13.22
N ARG A 150 8.77 7.71 -13.64
CA ARG A 150 8.03 8.37 -14.71
C ARG A 150 6.83 9.17 -14.19
N VAL A 151 6.44 8.97 -12.93
CA VAL A 151 5.31 9.65 -12.32
C VAL A 151 5.78 11.01 -11.80
N ALA A 152 5.34 12.08 -12.45
CA ALA A 152 5.43 13.42 -11.90
C ALA A 152 4.38 13.61 -10.80
N GLY A 153 4.68 14.46 -9.81
CA GLY A 153 3.67 14.92 -8.85
C GLY A 153 3.38 13.99 -7.67
N LEU A 154 4.36 13.16 -7.24
CA LEU A 154 4.15 12.29 -6.09
C LEU A 154 3.88 13.09 -4.81
N THR A 155 4.65 14.14 -4.54
CA THR A 155 4.47 14.95 -3.34
C THR A 155 3.03 15.45 -3.22
N GLU A 156 2.44 15.88 -4.34
CA GLU A 156 1.05 16.32 -4.44
C GLU A 156 0.07 15.20 -4.13
N ALA A 157 0.26 14.00 -4.69
CA ALA A 157 -0.59 12.84 -4.39
C ALA A 157 -0.53 12.43 -2.90
N ILE A 158 0.64 12.56 -2.25
CA ILE A 158 0.74 12.34 -0.80
C ILE A 158 0.00 13.42 -0.02
N ILE A 159 0.08 14.68 -0.45
CA ILE A 159 -0.62 15.81 0.20
C ILE A 159 -2.15 15.64 0.13
N GLU A 160 -2.70 15.02 -0.91
CA GLU A 160 -4.15 14.77 -1.06
C GLU A 160 -4.73 13.94 0.10
N HIS A 161 -3.94 13.03 0.71
CA HIS A 161 -4.35 12.27 1.89
C HIS A 161 -4.72 13.14 3.09
N ARG A 162 -4.26 14.40 3.14
CA ARG A 162 -4.62 15.31 4.23
C ARG A 162 -6.14 15.48 4.34
N ALA A 163 -6.84 15.66 3.22
CA ALA A 163 -8.29 15.84 3.22
C ALA A 163 -9.01 14.58 3.74
N LEU A 164 -8.50 13.40 3.39
CA LEU A 164 -9.00 12.11 3.85
C LEU A 164 -8.80 11.94 5.36
N LEU A 165 -7.61 12.21 5.88
CA LEU A 165 -7.31 12.12 7.31
C LEU A 165 -8.09 13.17 8.12
N GLU A 166 -8.27 14.39 7.59
CA GLU A 166 -9.08 15.44 8.21
C GLU A 166 -10.56 15.04 8.29
N ALA A 167 -11.10 14.42 7.23
CA ALA A 167 -12.46 13.90 7.24
C ALA A 167 -12.64 12.81 8.31
N ILE A 168 -11.72 11.85 8.40
CA ILE A 168 -11.70 10.82 9.46
C ILE A 168 -11.60 11.46 10.84
N ALA A 169 -10.72 12.46 11.02
CA ALA A 169 -10.55 13.15 12.30
C ALA A 169 -11.80 13.92 12.75
N SER A 170 -12.62 14.36 11.80
CA SER A 170 -13.91 15.03 12.04
C SER A 170 -15.12 14.07 12.09
N SER A 171 -14.89 12.77 11.94
CA SER A 171 -15.93 11.74 11.83
C SER A 171 -16.93 11.97 10.70
N ASP A 172 -16.50 12.60 9.60
CA ASP A 172 -17.32 12.81 8.41
C ASP A 172 -17.12 11.64 7.41
N SER A 173 -17.94 10.61 7.59
CA SER A 173 -17.96 9.40 6.75
C SER A 173 -18.08 9.72 5.25
N LYS A 174 -18.98 10.64 4.88
CA LYS A 174 -19.23 10.98 3.47
C LYS A 174 -18.04 11.72 2.86
N ALA A 175 -17.45 12.66 3.60
CA ALA A 175 -16.25 13.36 3.15
C ALA A 175 -15.05 12.40 3.02
N ALA A 176 -14.89 11.45 3.95
CA ALA A 176 -13.83 10.46 3.90
C ALA A 176 -13.97 9.54 2.68
N GLY A 177 -15.18 9.02 2.43
CA GLY A 177 -15.45 8.21 1.24
C GLY A 177 -15.21 8.97 -0.08
N LYS A 178 -15.61 10.25 -0.14
CA LYS A 178 -15.33 11.09 -1.32
C LYS A 178 -13.82 11.32 -1.50
N ALA A 179 -13.10 11.67 -0.44
CA ALA A 179 -11.67 11.94 -0.52
C ALA A 179 -10.89 10.68 -0.97
N MET A 180 -11.25 9.50 -0.45
CA MET A 180 -10.64 8.24 -0.89
C MET A 180 -10.94 7.89 -2.35
N ARG A 181 -12.15 8.19 -2.83
CA ARG A 181 -12.50 8.04 -4.24
C ARG A 181 -11.60 8.89 -5.12
N ASP A 182 -11.54 10.18 -4.83
CA ASP A 182 -10.77 11.15 -5.61
C ASP A 182 -9.28 10.72 -5.65
N HIS A 183 -8.74 10.25 -4.51
CA HIS A 183 -7.38 9.72 -4.39
C HIS A 183 -7.12 8.52 -5.32
N ILE A 184 -7.98 7.49 -5.27
CA ILE A 184 -7.80 6.27 -6.06
C ILE A 184 -7.92 6.56 -7.57
N GLU A 185 -8.94 7.33 -7.96
CA GLU A 185 -9.20 7.67 -9.35
C GLU A 185 -8.10 8.59 -9.91
N GLY A 186 -7.67 9.59 -9.14
CA GLY A 186 -6.57 10.48 -9.50
C GLY A 186 -5.25 9.72 -9.67
N PHE A 187 -4.97 8.80 -8.75
CA PHE A 187 -3.78 7.96 -8.80
C PHE A 187 -3.77 7.03 -10.02
N GLU A 188 -4.85 6.32 -10.29
CA GLU A 188 -4.96 5.46 -11.47
C GLU A 188 -4.73 6.24 -12.77
N ALA A 189 -5.35 7.42 -12.89
CA ALA A 189 -5.19 8.28 -14.05
C ALA A 189 -3.73 8.76 -14.24
N SER A 190 -3.00 9.03 -13.14
CA SER A 190 -1.59 9.41 -13.17
C SER A 190 -0.69 8.27 -13.64
N ILE A 191 -0.89 7.07 -13.09
CA ILE A 191 -0.09 5.88 -13.46
C ILE A 191 -0.34 5.51 -14.92
N ARG A 192 -1.59 5.52 -15.40
CA ARG A 192 -1.91 5.22 -16.81
C ARG A 192 -1.25 6.16 -17.81
N LYS A 193 -1.01 7.42 -17.44
CA LYS A 193 -0.28 8.39 -18.28
C LYS A 193 1.24 8.15 -18.31
N SER A 194 1.76 7.42 -17.33
CA SER A 194 3.20 7.24 -17.10
C SER A 194 3.74 5.89 -17.59
N LEU A 195 2.84 4.98 -17.97
CA LEU A 195 3.13 3.65 -18.54
C LEU A 195 3.16 3.71 -20.07
#